data_AF-A0A1Q8T470-F1
#
_entry.id   AF-A0A1Q8T470-F1
#
_cell.length_a   1.000
_cell.length_b   1.000
_cell.length_c   1.000
_cell.angle_alpha   90.00
_cell.angle_beta   90.00
_cell.angle_gamma   90.00
#
_symmetry.space_group_name_H-M   'P 1'
#
loop_
_entity.id
_entity.type
_entity.pdbx_description
1 polymer ?
#
loop_
_entity_poly.entity_id
_entity_poly.type
_entity_poly.pdbx_seq_one_letter_code
_entity_poly.pdbx_strand_id
1 'polypeptide(L)' 'MGLRFRRMLRLAPGLRVRLDNHGPTLSIGPRGANLNFSRRGIHSHAGIPGSGVYHRQSL' A
#
# COMPACT_ATOMS: atom_id res chain seq x y z
N MET A 1 -18.04 -21.80 5.99
CA MET A 1 -17.93 -21.03 4.73
C MET A 1 -18.52 -19.65 4.97
N GLY A 2 -17.75 -18.72 5.55
CA GLY A 2 -18.24 -17.41 5.99
C GLY A 2 -17.93 -16.30 4.99
N LEU A 3 -18.82 -15.31 4.90
CA LEU A 3 -18.68 -14.11 4.06
C LEU A 3 -17.38 -13.37 4.40
N ARG A 4 -16.45 -13.30 3.45
CA ARG A 4 -15.20 -12.54 3.58
C ARG A 4 -15.47 -11.10 3.15
N PHE A 5 -15.50 -10.16 4.09
CA PHE A 5 -15.59 -8.74 3.77
C PHE A 5 -14.23 -8.22 3.31
N ARG A 6 -14.15 -7.87 2.03
CA ARG A 6 -13.03 -7.14 1.45
C ARG A 6 -13.59 -5.94 0.70
N ARG A 7 -13.28 -4.74 1.16
CA ARG A 7 -13.66 -3.47 0.52
C ARG A 7 -12.39 -2.72 0.11
N MET A 8 -12.36 -2.24 -1.12
CA MET A 8 -11.27 -1.38 -1.60
C MET A 8 -11.85 0.00 -1.90
N LEU A 9 -11.37 1.02 -1.19
CA LEU A 9 -11.68 2.43 -1.45
C LEU A 9 -10.50 3.08 -2.17
N ARG A 10 -10.76 3.73 -3.29
CA ARG A 10 -9.80 4.59 -3.99
C ARG A 10 -10.14 6.03 -3.63
N LEU A 11 -9.29 6.68 -2.86
CA LEU A 11 -9.50 8.07 -2.42
C LEU A 11 -8.95 9.05 -3.46
N ALA A 12 -7.78 8.75 -4.04
CA ALA A 12 -7.11 9.58 -5.05
C ALA A 12 -6.23 8.71 -5.96
N PRO A 13 -5.79 9.19 -7.13
CA PRO A 13 -4.74 8.54 -7.92
C PRO A 13 -3.45 8.42 -7.10
N GLY A 14 -3.12 7.20 -6.68
CA GLY A 14 -2.00 6.91 -5.76
C GLY A 14 -2.44 6.57 -4.33
N LEU A 15 -3.64 6.98 -3.90
CA LEU A 15 -4.16 6.72 -2.55
C LEU A 15 -5.27 5.67 -2.56
N ARG A 16 -4.98 4.48 -2.04
CA ARG A 16 -5.91 3.33 -2.02
C ARG A 16 -5.96 2.73 -0.62
N VAL A 17 -7.15 2.59 -0.05
CA VAL A 17 -7.38 1.85 1.20
C VAL A 17 -8.01 0.51 0.86
N ARG A 18 -7.44 -0.57 1.37
CA ARG A 18 -8.07 -1.88 1.47
C ARG A 18 -8.51 -2.09 2.90
N LEU A 19 -9.78 -2.40 3.11
CA LEU A 19 -10.30 -2.91 4.36
C LEU A 19 -10.64 -4.38 4.14
N ASP A 20 -9.95 -5.26 4.84
CA ASP A 20 -10.22 -6.69 4.84
C ASP A 20 -10.27 -7.21 6.28
N ASN A 21 -10.66 -8.47 6.47
CA ASN A 21 -10.75 -9.10 7.79
C ASN A 21 -9.45 -9.04 8.62
N HIS A 22 -8.28 -8.86 8.00
CA HIS A 22 -7.02 -8.74 8.75
C HIS A 22 -6.75 -7.31 9.27
N GLY A 23 -7.40 -6.29 8.71
CA GLY A 23 -7.30 -4.89 9.12
C GLY A 23 -7.22 -3.92 7.95
N PRO A 24 -7.28 -2.60 8.21
CA PRO A 24 -7.10 -1.58 7.18
C PRO A 24 -5.64 -1.57 6.67
N THR A 25 -5.48 -1.67 5.35
CA THR A 25 -4.23 -1.52 4.62
C THR A 25 -4.34 -0.30 3.72
N LEU A 26 -3.53 0.72 3.93
CA LEU A 26 -3.52 1.95 3.16
C LEU A 26 -2.26 1.99 2.28
N SER A 27 -2.42 2.11 0.97
CA SER A 27 -1.35 2.34 0.01
C SER A 27 -1.41 3.80 -0.44
N ILE A 28 -0.32 4.55 -0.26
CA ILE A 28 -0.20 5.97 -0.56
C ILE A 28 1.00 6.20 -1.46
N GLY A 29 0.76 6.50 -2.73
CA GLY A 29 1.70 7.23 -3.56
C GLY A 29 1.79 6.77 -5.03
N PRO A 30 2.52 7.55 -5.85
CA PRO A 30 2.70 7.32 -7.27
C PRO A 30 3.68 6.18 -7.58
N ARG A 31 3.78 5.79 -8.86
CA ARG A 31 4.77 4.80 -9.33
C ARG A 31 6.18 5.32 -9.00
N GLY A 32 6.91 4.61 -8.14
CA GLY A 32 8.25 5.00 -7.68
C GLY A 32 8.30 5.61 -6.26
N ALA A 33 7.17 5.94 -5.64
CA ALA A 33 7.13 6.43 -4.26
C ALA A 33 5.83 5.97 -3.57
N ASN A 34 5.72 4.70 -3.23
CA ASN A 34 4.51 4.09 -2.66
C ASN A 34 4.73 3.70 -1.21
N LEU A 35 3.90 4.21 -0.31
CA LEU A 35 3.88 3.89 1.12
C LEU A 35 2.74 2.92 1.40
N ASN A 36 3.03 1.71 1.83
CA ASN A 36 2.04 0.73 2.24
C ASN A 36 1.98 0.64 3.77
N PHE A 37 0.94 1.22 4.35
CA PHE A 37 0.59 1.09 5.74
C PHE A 37 -0.28 -0.14 5.90
N SER A 38 0.16 -1.12 6.69
CA SER A 38 -0.60 -2.33 6.98
C SER A 38 -0.52 -2.66 8.46
N ARG A 39 -1.36 -3.57 8.94
CA ARG A 39 -1.27 -4.07 10.33
C ARG A 39 0.09 -4.73 10.65
N ARG A 40 0.87 -5.13 9.65
CA ARG A 40 2.23 -5.70 9.81
C ARG A 40 3.33 -4.65 9.91
N GLY A 41 3.03 -3.38 9.70
CA GLY A 41 4.01 -2.30 9.69
C GLY A 41 3.86 -1.40 8.46
N ILE A 42 4.71 -0.37 8.41
CA ILE A 42 4.71 0.63 7.35
C ILE A 42 5.85 0.27 6.38
N HIS A 43 5.53 0.05 5.12
CA HIS A 43 6.51 -0.25 4.08
C HIS A 43 6.56 0.88 3.08
N SER A 44 7.62 1.68 3.08
CA SER A 44 7.89 2.63 2.01
C SER A 44 8.65 1.95 0.87
N HIS A 45 8.20 2.24 -0.35
CA HIS A 45 8.87 1.89 -1.60
C HIS A 45 9.22 3.20 -2.28
N ALA A 46 10.49 3.59 -2.24
CA ALA A 46 11.01 4.74 -2.96
C ALA A 46 12.03 4.22 -3.98
N GLY A 47 11.71 4.29 -5.27
CA GLY A 47 12.56 3.82 -6.35
C GLY A 47 12.44 4.76 -7.54
N ILE A 48 13.58 5.11 -8.15
CA ILE A 48 13.60 5.99 -9.31
C ILE A 48 13.25 5.15 -10.53
N PRO A 49 12.10 5.39 -11.20
CA PRO A 49 11.70 4.63 -12.37
C PRO A 49 12.74 4.82 -13.49
N GLY A 50 13.22 3.72 -14.06
CA GLY A 50 14.24 3.73 -15.13
C GLY A 50 15.70 3.58 -14.66
N SER A 51 15.96 3.60 -13.34
CA SER A 51 17.33 3.48 -12.80
C SER A 51 17.70 2.07 -12.30
N GLY A 52 16.73 1.15 -12.20
CA GLY A 52 16.92 -0.16 -11.57
C GLY A 52 17.08 -0.12 -10.04
N VAL A 53 17.20 1.06 -9.44
CA VAL A 53 17.35 1.24 -8.00
C VAL A 53 15.98 1.40 -7.35
N TYR A 54 15.62 0.42 -6.53
CA TYR A 54 14.44 0.45 -5.67
C TYR A 54 14.89 0.37 -4.22
N HIS A 55 14.45 1.32 -3.41
CA HIS A 55 14.67 1.32 -1.98
C HIS A 55 13.38 0.92 -1.28
N ARG A 56 13.44 -0.19 -0.56
CA ARG A 56 12.33 -0.66 0.28
C ARG A 56 12.71 -0.40 1.74
N GLN A 57 12.06 0.56 2.37
CA GLN A 57 12.20 0.81 3.80
C GLN A 57 11.00 0.18 4.52
N SER A 58 11.26 -0.68 5.50
CA SER A 58 10.26 -1.07 6.50
C SER A 58 10.46 -0.19 7.74
N LEU A 59 9.46 0.61 8.07
CA LEU A 59 9.39 1.44 9.26
C LEU A 59 8.53 0.77 10.33
#